data_AF-A0A377UZQ6-F1
#
_entry.id   AF-A0A377UZQ6-F1
#
_cell.length_a   1.000
_cell.length_b   1.000
_cell.length_c   1.000
_cell.angle_alpha   90.00
_cell.angle_beta   90.00
_cell.angle_gamma   90.00
#
_symmetry.space_group_name_H-M   'P 1'
#
loop_
_entity.id
_entity.type
_entity.pdbx_description
1 polymer ?
#
loop_
_entity_poly.entity_id
_entity_poly.type
_entity_poly.pdbx_seq_one_letter_code
_entity_poly.pdbx_strand_id
1 'polypeptide(L)'
;MPEFPGYCGGANPSLPVIKVKAVTMRNNAILQTLVGPGEEHTTLAGLPTEASIWNAVEAAIPGFLQNVYAHTAGGGKFLGILQVKKRQPADEGRQGQAALLALATYSELKNIILVDEDVDIFDSDDILWAMTTRMQGDVSITTIPGIRGHQLDPSQTPEYSPSIRGNGISCKTIFDCTVPWALKSHFERAPFADVDPRPFAPEYFARLEKNQGSAK
;
A
#
# COMPACT_ATOMS: atom_id res chain seq x y z
N MET A 1 6.14 23.23 -2.02
CA MET A 1 6.67 22.34 -3.08
C MET A 1 5.63 21.27 -3.37
N PRO A 2 5.69 20.51 -4.48
CA PRO A 2 4.87 19.30 -4.63
C PRO A 2 5.10 18.34 -3.46
N GLU A 3 4.02 17.79 -2.93
CA GLU A 3 4.00 16.83 -1.82
C GLU A 3 3.65 15.43 -2.33
N PHE A 4 3.93 14.39 -1.52
CA PHE A 4 3.68 13.00 -1.90
C PHE A 4 2.23 12.65 -2.26
N PRO A 5 1.17 13.32 -1.76
CA PRO A 5 -0.19 13.04 -2.20
C PRO A 5 -0.50 13.56 -3.62
N GLY A 6 0.45 14.24 -4.27
CA GLY A 6 0.29 14.76 -5.64
C GLY A 6 -0.15 16.23 -5.73
N TYR A 7 -0.24 16.94 -4.61
CA TYR A 7 -0.64 18.35 -4.55
C TYR A 7 0.50 19.26 -4.11
N CYS A 8 0.43 20.56 -4.44
CA CYS A 8 1.39 21.54 -3.96
C CYS A 8 1.12 21.95 -2.51
N GLY A 9 2.08 21.73 -1.62
CA GLY A 9 2.05 22.22 -0.25
C GLY A 9 2.21 23.74 -0.16
N GLY A 10 1.45 24.36 0.74
CA GLY A 10 1.56 25.78 1.06
C GLY A 10 2.91 26.13 1.67
N ALA A 11 3.38 27.35 1.45
CA ALA A 11 4.62 27.81 2.07
C ALA A 11 4.45 27.89 3.59
N ASN A 12 5.38 27.30 4.33
CA ASN A 12 5.40 27.44 5.77
C ASN A 12 5.81 28.88 6.15
N PRO A 13 5.01 29.61 6.96
CA PRO A 13 5.26 31.01 7.28
C PRO A 13 6.46 31.21 8.23
N SER A 14 6.94 30.15 8.89
CA SER A 14 8.03 30.23 9.86
C SER A 14 8.86 28.94 9.85
N LEU A 15 9.94 28.96 9.08
CA LEU A 15 10.92 27.86 9.03
C LEU A 15 12.20 28.23 9.78
N PRO A 16 12.83 27.28 10.49
CA PRO A 16 14.17 27.49 11.02
C PRO A 16 15.19 27.65 9.88
N VAL A 17 16.23 28.47 10.12
CA VAL A 17 17.30 28.72 9.13
C VAL A 17 18.53 27.89 9.47
N ILE A 18 19.04 27.13 8.49
CA ILE A 18 20.34 26.47 8.59
C ILE A 18 21.43 27.45 8.14
N LYS A 19 22.31 27.86 9.06
CA LYS A 19 23.48 28.69 8.74
C LYS A 19 24.67 27.80 8.36
N VAL A 20 24.76 27.47 7.06
CA VAL A 20 25.86 26.69 6.48
C VAL A 20 27.21 27.30 6.85
N LYS A 21 28.14 26.48 7.36
CA LYS A 21 29.49 26.89 7.75
C LYS A 21 30.54 26.53 6.69
N ALA A 22 30.38 25.37 6.06
CA ALA A 22 31.21 24.90 4.96
C ALA A 22 30.41 23.90 4.12
N VAL A 23 30.84 23.68 2.88
CA VAL A 23 30.35 22.63 1.97
C VAL A 23 31.56 21.83 1.50
N THR A 24 31.48 20.50 1.60
CA THR A 24 32.55 19.59 1.16
C THR A 24 32.01 18.63 0.11
N MET A 25 32.81 18.35 -0.93
CA MET A 25 32.40 17.48 -2.04
C MET A 25 33.60 16.75 -2.63
N ARG A 26 33.34 15.62 -3.30
CA ARG A 26 34.35 14.91 -4.10
C ARG A 26 34.64 15.64 -5.42
N ASN A 27 35.75 15.31 -6.07
CA ASN A 27 35.98 15.74 -7.46
C ASN A 27 34.88 15.18 -8.37
N ASN A 28 34.37 15.99 -9.30
CA ASN A 28 33.25 15.65 -10.18
C ASN A 28 32.00 15.20 -9.38
N ALA A 29 31.61 16.01 -8.40
CA ALA A 29 30.47 15.72 -7.54
C ALA A 29 29.17 15.60 -8.34
N ILE A 30 28.38 14.57 -8.01
CA ILE A 30 27.02 14.37 -8.52
C ILE A 30 26.05 14.95 -7.49
N LEU A 31 25.17 15.84 -7.93
CA LEU A 31 24.06 16.35 -7.10
C LEU A 31 22.83 15.48 -7.35
N GLN A 32 22.55 14.57 -6.41
CA GLN A 32 21.33 13.79 -6.44
C GLN A 32 20.18 14.58 -5.79
N THR A 33 19.02 14.50 -6.42
CA THR A 33 17.75 15.03 -5.92
C THR A 33 16.62 14.17 -6.47
N LEU A 34 15.39 14.50 -6.09
CA LEU A 34 14.18 13.77 -6.48
C LEU A 34 13.22 14.67 -7.26
N VAL A 35 12.31 14.07 -8.02
CA VAL A 35 11.30 14.78 -8.82
C VAL A 35 9.94 14.14 -8.57
N GLY A 36 8.92 14.97 -8.33
CA GLY A 36 7.55 14.50 -8.12
C GLY A 36 6.94 14.93 -6.79
N PRO A 37 7.20 14.22 -5.66
CA PRO A 37 8.32 13.30 -5.43
C PRO A 37 8.08 11.83 -5.87
N GLY A 38 6.86 11.51 -6.32
CA GLY A 38 6.53 10.31 -7.10
C GLY A 38 7.00 8.98 -6.48
N GLU A 39 7.45 8.08 -7.35
CA GLU A 39 7.86 6.72 -6.96
C GLU A 39 9.10 6.69 -6.06
N GLU A 40 9.97 7.71 -6.13
CA GLU A 40 11.13 7.79 -5.24
C GLU A 40 10.68 8.01 -3.78
N HIS A 41 9.64 8.82 -3.56
CA HIS A 41 9.02 8.92 -2.24
C HIS A 41 8.28 7.63 -1.85
N THR A 42 7.50 7.02 -2.76
CA THR A 42 6.83 5.74 -2.48
C THR A 42 7.85 4.69 -2.05
N THR A 43 9.01 4.60 -2.71
CA THR A 43 10.07 3.66 -2.35
C THR A 43 10.64 3.97 -0.96
N LEU A 44 11.01 5.23 -0.70
CA LEU A 44 11.65 5.64 0.56
C LEU A 44 10.71 5.54 1.77
N ALA A 45 9.42 5.83 1.59
CA ALA A 45 8.40 5.81 2.65
C ALA A 45 7.69 4.45 2.76
N GLY A 46 7.41 3.80 1.63
CA GLY A 46 6.64 2.56 1.53
C GLY A 46 7.37 1.36 2.09
N LEU A 47 8.66 1.18 1.78
CA LEU A 47 9.43 0.04 2.29
C LEU A 47 9.46 -0.02 3.84
N PRO A 48 9.71 1.09 4.58
CA PRO A 48 9.55 1.10 6.03
C PRO A 48 8.11 0.82 6.49
N THR A 49 7.10 1.35 5.80
CA THR A 49 5.69 1.12 6.12
C THR A 49 5.35 -0.37 6.04
N GLU A 50 5.71 -1.01 4.93
CA GLU A 50 5.54 -2.45 4.68
C GLU A 50 6.24 -3.29 5.75
N ALA A 51 7.53 -3.04 5.98
CA ALA A 51 8.31 -3.78 6.97
C ALA A 51 7.71 -3.67 8.39
N SER A 52 7.23 -2.48 8.77
CA SER A 52 6.61 -2.25 10.07
C SER A 52 5.31 -3.03 10.23
N ILE A 53 4.43 -2.97 9.22
CA ILE A 53 3.16 -3.68 9.21
C ILE A 53 3.39 -5.19 9.21
N TRP A 54 4.31 -5.68 8.37
CA TRP A 54 4.69 -7.09 8.28
C TRP A 54 5.09 -7.63 9.65
N ASN A 55 6.05 -6.97 10.32
CA ASN A 55 6.54 -7.41 11.62
C ASN A 55 5.42 -7.44 12.68
N ALA A 56 4.54 -6.44 12.70
CA ALA A 56 3.45 -6.36 13.66
C ALA A 56 2.40 -7.46 13.45
N VAL A 57 2.02 -7.72 12.19
CA VAL A 57 1.02 -8.75 11.87
C VAL A 57 1.60 -10.15 12.05
N GLU A 58 2.84 -10.40 11.61
CA GLU A 58 3.49 -11.70 11.75
C GLU A 58 3.73 -12.06 13.21
N ALA A 59 4.06 -11.09 14.07
CA ALA A 59 4.18 -11.31 15.51
C ALA A 59 2.83 -11.68 16.18
N ALA A 60 1.71 -11.14 15.68
CA ALA A 60 0.39 -11.37 16.26
C ALA A 60 -0.35 -12.57 15.66
N ILE A 61 -0.17 -12.83 14.36
CA ILE A 61 -0.87 -13.85 13.58
C ILE A 61 0.13 -14.58 12.65
N PRO A 62 1.04 -15.41 13.19
CA PRO A 62 2.12 -16.01 12.41
C PRO A 62 1.65 -16.79 11.17
N GLY A 63 2.31 -16.54 10.04
CA GLY A 63 2.10 -17.17 8.74
C GLY A 63 0.74 -16.86 8.08
N PHE A 64 -0.01 -15.88 8.59
CA PHE A 64 -1.29 -15.47 8.00
C PHE A 64 -1.10 -14.42 6.90
N LEU A 65 -0.29 -13.40 7.16
CA LEU A 65 0.07 -12.39 6.16
C LEU A 65 1.06 -13.00 5.17
N GLN A 66 0.75 -12.94 3.88
CA GLN A 66 1.61 -13.45 2.81
C GLN A 66 2.48 -12.35 2.23
N ASN A 67 1.93 -11.14 2.10
CA ASN A 67 2.68 -9.95 1.71
C ASN A 67 1.93 -8.67 2.10
N VAL A 68 2.61 -7.52 2.03
CA VAL A 68 2.02 -6.19 2.24
C VAL A 68 2.62 -5.23 1.23
N TYR A 69 1.78 -4.36 0.65
CA TYR A 69 2.20 -3.32 -0.28
C TYR A 69 1.68 -1.96 0.19
N ALA A 70 2.59 -1.01 0.39
CA ALA A 70 2.27 0.39 0.62
C ALA A 70 2.09 1.06 -0.74
N HIS A 71 0.85 1.04 -1.25
CA HIS A 71 0.57 1.32 -2.65
C HIS A 71 1.05 2.72 -3.08
N THR A 72 1.67 2.81 -4.26
CA THR A 72 2.16 4.09 -4.82
C THR A 72 1.07 5.16 -4.99
N ALA A 73 -0.19 4.77 -5.20
CA ALA A 73 -1.33 5.69 -5.23
C ALA A 73 -1.55 6.42 -3.90
N GLY A 74 -1.07 5.86 -2.78
CA GLY A 74 -1.03 6.49 -1.47
C GLY A 74 0.34 7.09 -1.11
N GLY A 75 1.26 7.20 -2.07
CA GLY A 75 2.63 7.66 -1.87
C GLY A 75 3.45 6.84 -0.86
N GLY A 76 3.14 5.54 -0.72
CA GLY A 76 3.76 4.66 0.28
C GLY A 76 3.24 4.85 1.71
N LYS A 77 2.16 5.63 1.91
CA LYS A 77 1.66 6.03 3.24
C LYS A 77 0.17 5.83 3.44
N PHE A 78 -0.67 6.24 2.49
CA PHE A 78 -2.13 6.37 2.72
C PHE A 78 -2.94 5.11 2.41
N LEU A 79 -2.45 4.24 1.52
CA LEU A 79 -3.14 3.03 1.09
C LEU A 79 -2.25 1.81 1.34
N GLY A 80 -2.74 0.88 2.15
CA GLY A 80 -2.10 -0.40 2.40
C GLY A 80 -2.89 -1.53 1.76
N ILE A 81 -2.20 -2.41 1.03
CA ILE A 81 -2.76 -3.65 0.49
C ILE A 81 -2.16 -4.80 1.29
N LEU A 82 -3.01 -5.61 1.91
CA LEU A 82 -2.58 -6.76 2.72
C LEU A 82 -3.03 -8.04 2.00
N GLN A 83 -2.05 -8.85 1.59
CA GLN A 83 -2.28 -10.18 1.03
C GLN A 83 -2.29 -11.19 2.17
N VAL A 84 -3.39 -11.91 2.36
CA VAL A 84 -3.54 -12.88 3.45
C VAL A 84 -3.90 -14.26 2.92
N LYS A 85 -3.63 -15.29 3.72
CA LYS A 85 -4.02 -16.66 3.41
C LYS A 85 -4.82 -17.25 4.57
N LYS A 86 -6.13 -17.44 4.34
CA LYS A 86 -6.97 -18.21 5.27
C LYS A 86 -6.60 -19.69 5.10
N ARG A 87 -6.07 -20.33 6.15
CA ARG A 87 -5.56 -21.72 6.14
C ARG A 87 -6.51 -22.71 6.80
N GLN A 88 -7.36 -22.21 7.69
CA GLN A 88 -8.29 -22.99 8.50
C GLN A 88 -9.55 -22.16 8.81
N PRO A 89 -10.67 -22.77 9.23
CA PRO A 89 -11.90 -22.04 9.55
C PRO A 89 -11.70 -20.92 10.58
N ALA A 90 -10.79 -21.11 11.54
CA ALA A 90 -10.45 -20.14 12.58
C ALA A 90 -9.66 -18.91 12.07
N ASP A 91 -9.23 -18.89 10.81
CA ASP A 91 -8.65 -17.70 10.18
C ASP A 91 -9.72 -16.72 9.68
N GLU A 92 -10.99 -17.14 9.56
CA GLU A 92 -12.08 -16.21 9.25
C GLU A 92 -12.24 -15.15 10.36
N GLY A 93 -12.37 -13.88 9.95
CA GLY A 93 -12.32 -12.72 10.83
C GLY A 93 -10.92 -12.21 11.18
N ARG A 94 -9.84 -13.00 10.96
CA ARG A 94 -8.46 -12.53 11.22
C ARG A 94 -7.97 -11.51 10.20
N GLN A 95 -8.57 -11.45 9.00
CA GLN A 95 -8.27 -10.42 8.01
C GLN A 95 -8.59 -9.01 8.54
N GLY A 96 -9.71 -8.86 9.24
CA GLY A 96 -10.06 -7.60 9.92
C GLY A 96 -9.05 -7.27 11.03
N GLN A 97 -8.62 -8.27 11.80
CA GLN A 97 -7.58 -8.08 12.82
C GLN A 97 -6.25 -7.62 12.22
N ALA A 98 -5.83 -8.19 11.08
CA ALA A 98 -4.62 -7.78 10.38
C ALA A 98 -4.72 -6.32 9.88
N ALA A 99 -5.88 -5.91 9.36
CA ALA A 99 -6.12 -4.52 8.97
C ALA A 99 -6.06 -3.55 10.18
N LEU A 100 -6.64 -3.92 11.31
CA LEU A 100 -6.57 -3.12 12.54
C LEU A 100 -5.13 -2.98 13.05
N LEU A 101 -4.33 -4.06 12.99
CA LEU A 101 -2.90 -4.02 13.33
C LEU A 101 -2.12 -3.10 12.39
N ALA A 102 -2.38 -3.14 11.08
CA ALA A 102 -1.76 -2.24 10.13
C ALA A 102 -2.08 -0.77 10.44
N LEU A 103 -3.36 -0.46 10.69
CA LEU A 103 -3.82 0.89 11.06
C LEU A 103 -3.25 1.38 12.39
N ALA A 104 -3.03 0.49 13.35
CA ALA A 104 -2.41 0.80 14.64
C ALA A 104 -0.89 1.00 14.53
N THR A 105 -0.24 0.23 13.64
CA THR A 105 1.21 0.30 13.42
C THR A 105 1.60 1.55 12.64
N TYR A 106 0.81 1.92 11.63
CA TYR A 106 1.04 3.10 10.81
C TYR A 106 -0.16 4.03 10.84
N SER A 107 -0.13 4.99 11.76
CA SER A 107 -1.26 5.88 12.04
C SER A 107 -1.63 6.80 10.86
N GLU A 108 -0.75 7.00 9.88
CA GLU A 108 -1.01 7.82 8.71
C GLU A 108 -1.70 7.05 7.56
N LEU A 109 -1.85 5.72 7.68
CA LEU A 109 -2.68 4.93 6.77
C LEU A 109 -4.13 5.44 6.81
N LYS A 110 -4.74 5.58 5.64
CA LYS A 110 -6.13 5.99 5.48
C LYS A 110 -7.02 4.79 5.15
N ASN A 111 -6.66 4.02 4.13
CA ASN A 111 -7.44 2.90 3.65
C ASN A 111 -6.62 1.60 3.66
N ILE A 112 -7.29 0.48 3.90
CA ILE A 112 -6.73 -0.87 3.79
C ILE A 112 -7.59 -1.68 2.83
N ILE A 113 -6.95 -2.39 1.91
CA ILE A 113 -7.59 -3.41 1.07
C ILE A 113 -6.99 -4.77 1.45
N LEU A 114 -7.87 -5.73 1.78
CA LEU A 114 -7.49 -7.11 2.11
C LEU A 114 -7.80 -8.00 0.91
N VAL A 115 -6.84 -8.80 0.46
CA VAL A 115 -7.01 -9.77 -0.64
C VAL A 115 -6.40 -11.14 -0.28
N ASP A 116 -6.87 -12.20 -0.94
CA ASP A 116 -6.31 -13.55 -0.79
C ASP A 116 -4.96 -13.71 -1.51
N GLU A 117 -4.30 -14.85 -1.27
CA GLU A 117 -2.97 -15.19 -1.80
C GLU A 117 -2.88 -15.35 -3.33
N ASP A 118 -4.01 -15.41 -4.02
CA ASP A 118 -4.11 -15.58 -5.47
C ASP A 118 -4.36 -14.26 -6.24
N VAL A 119 -4.25 -13.12 -5.54
CA VAL A 119 -4.31 -11.77 -6.09
C VAL A 119 -2.92 -11.14 -6.04
N ASP A 120 -2.42 -10.67 -7.18
CA ASP A 120 -1.17 -9.90 -7.21
C ASP A 120 -1.41 -8.49 -6.64
N ILE A 121 -0.84 -8.22 -5.47
CA ILE A 121 -1.00 -6.93 -4.79
C ILE A 121 -0.22 -5.79 -5.43
N PHE A 122 0.70 -6.07 -6.35
CA PHE A 122 1.44 -5.03 -7.07
C PHE A 122 0.78 -4.67 -8.41
N ASP A 123 -0.23 -5.44 -8.84
CA ASP A 123 -1.08 -5.14 -9.99
C ASP A 123 -2.38 -4.46 -9.52
N SER A 124 -2.51 -3.16 -9.78
CA SER A 124 -3.71 -2.41 -9.46
C SER A 124 -4.97 -2.94 -10.16
N ASP A 125 -4.84 -3.53 -11.35
CA ASP A 125 -5.97 -4.12 -12.07
C ASP A 125 -6.47 -5.38 -11.34
N ASP A 126 -5.56 -6.20 -10.79
CA ASP A 126 -5.91 -7.41 -10.03
C ASP A 126 -6.50 -7.06 -8.65
N ILE A 127 -6.04 -5.98 -8.03
CA ILE A 127 -6.68 -5.40 -6.83
C ILE A 127 -8.12 -4.98 -7.14
N LEU A 128 -8.34 -4.24 -8.23
CA LEU A 128 -9.67 -3.79 -8.64
C LEU A 128 -10.57 -4.97 -9.04
N TRP A 129 -10.02 -6.04 -9.62
CA TRP A 129 -10.73 -7.28 -9.87
C TRP A 129 -11.23 -7.93 -8.58
N ALA A 130 -10.40 -8.00 -7.54
CA ALA A 130 -10.81 -8.50 -6.23
C ALA A 130 -11.92 -7.64 -5.61
N MET A 131 -11.78 -6.31 -5.66
CA MET A 131 -12.83 -5.38 -5.21
C MET A 131 -14.14 -5.54 -6.00
N THR A 132 -14.09 -5.98 -7.25
CA THR A 132 -15.27 -6.12 -8.11
C THR A 132 -15.99 -7.45 -7.88
N THR A 133 -15.22 -8.54 -7.73
CA THR A 133 -15.77 -9.90 -7.77
C THR A 133 -15.87 -10.57 -6.41
N ARG A 134 -15.14 -10.08 -5.39
CA ARG A 134 -15.09 -10.66 -4.04
C ARG A 134 -15.63 -9.74 -2.94
N MET A 135 -16.28 -8.66 -3.32
CA MET A 135 -16.78 -7.64 -2.39
C MET A 135 -18.28 -7.41 -2.59
N GLN A 136 -19.01 -7.17 -1.50
CA GLN A 136 -20.34 -6.56 -1.52
C GLN A 136 -20.29 -5.29 -0.67
N GLY A 137 -20.75 -4.16 -1.22
CA GLY A 137 -20.51 -2.83 -0.62
C GLY A 137 -21.12 -2.63 0.77
N ASP A 138 -22.22 -3.31 1.07
CA ASP A 138 -22.94 -3.29 2.34
C ASP A 138 -22.44 -4.35 3.35
N VAL A 139 -21.57 -5.26 2.92
CA VAL A 139 -21.02 -6.35 3.75
C VAL A 139 -19.53 -6.13 4.05
N SER A 140 -18.76 -5.77 3.03
CA SER A 140 -17.30 -5.84 3.02
C SER A 140 -16.61 -4.52 3.40
N ILE A 141 -17.36 -3.42 3.53
CA ILE A 141 -16.81 -2.08 3.76
C ILE A 141 -17.02 -1.67 5.21
N THR A 142 -15.94 -1.51 5.96
CA THR A 142 -15.97 -1.01 7.34
C THR A 142 -15.38 0.40 7.41
N THR A 143 -16.16 1.37 7.86
CA THR A 143 -15.74 2.76 8.06
C THR A 143 -15.46 3.06 9.52
N ILE A 144 -14.33 3.71 9.81
CA ILE A 144 -13.91 4.11 11.15
C ILE A 144 -13.73 5.64 11.15
N PRO A 145 -14.77 6.41 11.55
CA PRO A 145 -14.72 7.87 11.50
C PRO A 145 -13.86 8.48 12.61
N GLY A 146 -13.32 9.67 12.37
CA GLY A 146 -12.75 10.53 13.41
C GLY A 146 -11.34 10.13 13.87
N ILE A 147 -10.61 9.35 13.07
CA ILE A 147 -9.25 8.92 13.40
C ILE A 147 -8.24 9.89 12.79
N ARG A 148 -7.20 10.26 13.55
CA ARG A 148 -6.09 11.07 13.05
C ARG A 148 -5.42 10.35 11.86
N GLY A 149 -5.23 11.08 10.76
CA GLY A 149 -4.48 10.66 9.59
C GLY A 149 -3.34 11.65 9.33
N HIS A 150 -3.37 12.35 8.20
CA HIS A 150 -2.28 13.19 7.73
C HIS A 150 -2.76 14.55 7.21
N GLN A 151 -2.03 15.62 7.54
CA GLN A 151 -2.41 16.99 7.18
C GLN A 151 -2.38 17.28 5.67
N LEU A 152 -1.55 16.54 4.93
CA LEU A 152 -1.39 16.75 3.48
C LEU A 152 -2.48 16.10 2.62
N ASP A 153 -3.37 15.31 3.21
CA ASP A 153 -4.56 14.84 2.49
C ASP A 153 -5.63 15.93 2.50
N PRO A 154 -5.94 16.55 1.35
CA PRO A 154 -6.88 17.67 1.29
C PRO A 154 -8.32 17.26 1.63
N SER A 155 -8.65 15.97 1.59
CA SER A 155 -9.98 15.49 1.99
C SER A 155 -10.13 15.38 3.52
N GLN A 156 -9.04 15.50 4.29
CA GLN A 156 -9.05 15.37 5.76
C GLN A 156 -9.33 16.72 6.42
N THR A 157 -10.46 17.34 6.06
CA THR A 157 -10.90 18.66 6.53
C THR A 157 -12.37 18.62 6.95
N PRO A 158 -12.79 19.42 7.96
CA PRO A 158 -14.20 19.56 8.34
C PRO A 158 -15.12 19.96 7.18
N GLU A 159 -14.58 20.62 6.15
CA GLU A 159 -15.33 21.01 4.94
C GLU A 159 -15.75 19.81 4.08
N TYR A 160 -15.00 18.70 4.14
CA TYR A 160 -15.25 17.51 3.32
C TYR A 160 -16.25 16.56 3.98
N SER A 161 -16.26 16.49 5.31
CA SER A 161 -17.19 15.62 6.06
C SER A 161 -17.49 16.17 7.46
N PRO A 162 -18.76 16.15 7.91
CA PRO A 162 -19.14 16.58 9.24
C PRO A 162 -18.57 15.70 10.37
N SER A 163 -18.11 14.48 10.06
CA SER A 163 -17.45 13.61 11.05
C SER A 163 -16.02 14.05 11.38
N ILE A 164 -15.43 14.96 10.58
CA ILE A 164 -14.06 15.44 10.72
C ILE A 164 -14.08 16.70 11.59
N ARG A 165 -13.44 16.63 12.77
CA ARG A 165 -13.44 17.71 13.77
C ARG A 165 -12.27 18.69 13.65
N GLY A 166 -11.35 18.44 12.72
CA GLY A 166 -10.20 19.29 12.45
C GLY A 166 -9.30 18.70 11.37
N ASN A 167 -8.40 19.52 10.83
CA ASN A 167 -7.54 19.11 9.72
C ASN A 167 -6.64 17.92 10.09
N GLY A 168 -6.43 17.04 9.11
CA GLY A 168 -5.69 15.79 9.25
C GLY A 168 -6.42 14.73 10.08
N ILE A 169 -7.73 14.86 10.29
CA ILE A 169 -8.60 13.75 10.78
C ILE A 169 -9.34 13.17 9.58
N SER A 170 -9.44 11.85 9.51
CA SER A 170 -10.10 11.14 8.43
C SER A 170 -11.18 10.19 8.95
N CYS A 171 -12.09 9.81 8.06
CA CYS A 171 -12.65 8.48 8.10
C CYS A 171 -11.62 7.51 7.49
N LYS A 172 -11.29 6.43 8.21
CA LYS A 172 -10.47 5.35 7.68
C LYS A 172 -11.37 4.23 7.20
N THR A 173 -10.99 3.52 6.15
CA THR A 173 -11.85 2.49 5.56
C THR A 173 -11.09 1.19 5.30
N ILE A 174 -11.70 0.08 5.71
CA ILE A 174 -11.21 -1.27 5.44
C ILE A 174 -12.14 -1.87 4.39
N PHE A 175 -11.56 -2.34 3.28
CA PHE A 175 -12.23 -3.07 2.22
C PHE A 175 -11.82 -4.54 2.32
N ASP A 176 -12.71 -5.39 2.81
CA ASP A 176 -12.49 -6.84 2.86
C ASP A 176 -12.87 -7.48 1.51
N CYS A 177 -11.86 -7.70 0.67
CA CYS A 177 -12.02 -8.37 -0.63
C CYS A 177 -11.52 -9.82 -0.56
N THR A 178 -11.40 -10.38 0.65
CA THR A 178 -11.07 -11.80 0.84
C THR A 178 -12.32 -12.65 0.69
N VAL A 179 -12.18 -13.82 0.07
CA VAL A 179 -13.28 -14.76 -0.06
C VAL A 179 -13.67 -15.26 1.34
N PRO A 180 -14.96 -15.24 1.73
CA PRO A 180 -15.42 -15.87 2.96
C PRO A 180 -14.97 -17.34 2.99
N TRP A 181 -14.42 -17.80 4.11
CA TRP A 181 -13.79 -19.13 4.24
C TRP A 181 -14.68 -20.25 3.69
N ALA A 182 -15.98 -20.22 4.06
CA ALA A 182 -16.96 -21.22 3.64
C ALA A 182 -17.23 -21.23 2.13
N LEU A 183 -16.87 -20.17 1.40
CA LEU A 183 -17.10 -20.01 -0.03
C LEU A 183 -15.84 -20.19 -0.88
N LYS A 184 -14.65 -20.45 -0.30
CA LYS A 184 -13.38 -20.50 -1.05
C LYS A 184 -13.42 -21.41 -2.28
N SER A 185 -14.10 -22.55 -2.22
CA SER A 185 -14.24 -23.47 -3.36
C SER A 185 -15.04 -22.91 -4.54
N HIS A 186 -15.81 -21.83 -4.37
CA HIS A 186 -16.58 -21.20 -5.44
C HIS A 186 -15.82 -20.08 -6.17
N PHE A 187 -14.66 -19.67 -5.63
CA PHE A 187 -13.92 -18.49 -6.10
C PHE A 187 -12.51 -18.85 -6.59
N GLU A 188 -12.30 -20.12 -6.95
CA GLU A 188 -11.07 -20.55 -7.61
C GLU A 188 -10.96 -19.84 -8.98
N ARG A 189 -9.83 -19.16 -9.20
CA ARG A 189 -9.53 -18.57 -10.52
C ARG A 189 -9.40 -19.69 -11.55
N ALA A 190 -9.75 -19.40 -12.81
CA ALA A 190 -9.68 -20.40 -13.87
C ALA A 190 -8.26 -20.99 -13.98
N PRO A 191 -8.09 -22.31 -13.79
CA PRO A 191 -6.78 -22.94 -13.77
C PRO A 191 -6.27 -23.14 -15.21
N PHE A 192 -5.29 -22.35 -15.62
CA PHE A 192 -4.53 -22.59 -16.85
C PHE A 192 -3.44 -23.64 -16.61
N ALA A 193 -3.10 -24.40 -17.63
CA ALA A 193 -2.02 -25.38 -17.54
C ALA A 193 -0.67 -24.69 -17.30
N ASP A 194 0.12 -25.21 -16.35
CA ASP A 194 1.48 -24.74 -16.11
C ASP A 194 2.38 -25.20 -17.27
N VAL A 195 2.77 -24.25 -18.12
CA VAL A 195 3.54 -24.49 -19.34
C VAL A 195 4.76 -23.58 -19.36
N ASP A 196 5.86 -24.07 -19.93
CA ASP A 196 7.01 -23.23 -20.24
C ASP A 196 6.72 -22.40 -21.50
N PRO A 197 6.59 -21.05 -21.41
CA PRO A 197 6.29 -20.23 -22.56
C PRO A 197 7.54 -19.90 -23.39
N ARG A 198 8.76 -20.18 -22.88
CA ARG A 198 10.02 -19.80 -23.54
C ARG A 198 10.18 -20.39 -24.94
N PRO A 199 9.82 -21.66 -25.21
CA PRO A 199 9.86 -22.21 -26.57
C PRO A 199 8.93 -21.50 -27.56
N PHE A 200 7.85 -20.86 -27.07
CA PHE A 200 6.84 -20.22 -27.92
C PHE A 200 7.11 -18.74 -28.20
N ALA A 201 7.88 -18.05 -27.34
CA ALA A 201 8.28 -16.66 -27.53
C ALA A 201 9.72 -16.39 -27.07
N PRO A 202 10.73 -17.09 -27.62
CA PRO A 202 12.10 -17.10 -27.09
C PRO A 202 12.75 -15.70 -27.05
N GLU A 203 12.50 -14.85 -28.03
CA GLU A 203 13.05 -13.49 -28.09
C GLU A 203 12.52 -12.59 -26.96
N TYR A 204 11.25 -12.75 -26.59
CA TYR A 204 10.62 -11.97 -25.54
C TYR A 204 11.27 -12.29 -24.18
N PHE A 205 11.40 -13.58 -23.87
CA PHE A 205 11.97 -14.02 -22.59
C PHE A 205 13.49 -13.78 -22.53
N ALA A 206 14.23 -13.96 -23.62
CA ALA A 206 15.65 -13.60 -23.67
C ALA A 206 15.91 -12.11 -23.42
N ARG A 207 14.99 -11.23 -23.86
CA ARG A 207 15.05 -9.79 -23.58
C ARG A 207 14.78 -9.48 -22.10
N LEU A 208 13.81 -10.16 -21.49
CA LEU A 208 13.51 -10.01 -20.07
C LEU A 208 14.71 -10.39 -19.18
N GLU A 209 15.38 -11.50 -19.48
CA GLU A 209 16.57 -11.97 -18.74
C GLU A 209 17.73 -10.97 -18.83
N LYS A 210 17.95 -10.36 -20.01
CA LYS A 210 18.97 -9.32 -20.18
C LYS A 210 18.67 -8.05 -19.38
N ASN A 211 17.40 -7.65 -19.31
CA ASN A 211 16.99 -6.45 -18.58
C ASN A 211 17.05 -6.63 -17.06
N GLN A 212 16.83 -7.85 -16.54
CA GLN A 212 17.02 -8.16 -15.11
C GLN A 212 18.51 -8.21 -14.71
N GLY A 213 19.42 -8.49 -15.65
CA GLY A 213 20.86 -8.57 -15.40
C GLY A 213 21.62 -7.24 -15.29
N SER A 214 20.97 -6.09 -15.57
CA SER A 214 21.63 -4.77 -15.57
C SER A 214 21.54 -4.01 -14.24
N ALA A 215 21.04 -4.64 -13.18
CA ALA A 215 21.01 -4.12 -11.81
C ALA A 215 22.01 -4.84 -10.89
N LYS A 216 23.27 -4.97 -11.33
CA LYS A 216 24.42 -5.34 -10.50
C LYS A 216 25.47 -4.25 -10.51
#